data_AF-A0A4U0YYZ6-F1
#
_entry.id   AF-A0A4U0YYZ6-F1
#
_cell.length_a   1.000
_cell.length_b   1.000
_cell.length_c   1.000
_cell.angle_alpha   90.00
_cell.angle_beta   90.00
_cell.angle_gamma   90.00
#
_symmetry.space_group_name_H-M   'P 1'
#
loop_
_entity.id
_entity.type
_entity.pdbx_description
1 polymer ?
#
loop_
_entity_poly.entity_id
_entity_poly.type
_entity_poly.pdbx_seq_one_letter_code
_entity_poly.pdbx_strand_id
1 'polypeptide(L)' 'RDRASLALTATRMREDPIFRDAAHHFLRTFDRTFSEMEKAATDGELVELANTRTARAFMLFGRVTGTFD' A
#
# COMPACT_ATOMS: atom_id res chain seq x y z
N ARG A 1 3.20 2.79 16.55
CA ARG A 1 1.94 2.81 15.76
C ARG A 1 1.93 1.72 14.71
N ASP A 2 3.06 1.48 14.04
CA ASP A 2 3.13 0.56 12.90
C ASP A 2 3.09 -0.94 13.25
N ARG A 3 3.67 -1.36 14.38
CA ARG A 3 3.74 -2.79 14.73
C ARG A 3 2.37 -3.46 14.90
N ALA A 4 1.42 -2.78 15.53
CA ALA A 4 0.05 -3.30 15.71
C ALA A 4 -0.68 -3.41 14.36
N SER A 5 -0.58 -2.38 13.51
CA SER A 5 -1.17 -2.40 12.17
C SER A 5 -0.55 -3.49 11.29
N LEU A 6 0.77 -3.67 11.34
CA LEU A 6 1.47 -4.74 10.62
C LEU A 6 0.99 -6.12 11.08
N ALA A 7 0.91 -6.37 12.38
CA ALA A 7 0.45 -7.64 12.92
C ALA A 7 -1.01 -7.93 12.56
N LEU A 8 -1.90 -6.95 12.69
CA LEU A 8 -3.32 -7.09 12.33
C LEU A 8 -3.49 -7.34 10.83
N THR A 9 -2.82 -6.57 9.98
CA THR A 9 -2.88 -6.75 8.53
C THR A 9 -2.28 -8.09 8.10
N ALA A 10 -1.14 -8.50 8.65
CA ALA A 10 -0.54 -9.81 8.35
C ALA A 10 -1.46 -10.97 8.75
N THR A 11 -2.07 -10.87 9.93
CA THR A 11 -3.06 -11.86 10.41
C THR A 11 -4.24 -11.93 9.45
N ARG A 12 -4.81 -10.77 9.08
CA ARG A 12 -5.95 -10.67 8.15
C ARG A 12 -5.60 -11.22 6.77
N MET A 13 -4.43 -10.88 6.22
CA MET A 13 -3.92 -11.41 4.95
C MET A 13 -3.85 -12.95 4.97
N ARG A 14 -3.40 -13.54 6.08
CA ARG A 14 -3.30 -15.00 6.23
C ARG A 14 -4.65 -15.68 6.39
N GLU A 15 -5.56 -15.10 7.16
CA GLU A 15 -6.78 -15.78 7.61
C GLU A 15 -8.01 -15.51 6.72
N ASP A 16 -8.01 -14.43 5.94
CA ASP A 16 -9.13 -14.03 5.09
C ASP A 16 -8.71 -14.00 3.60
N PRO A 17 -9.06 -15.02 2.80
CA PRO A 17 -8.70 -15.08 1.39
C PRO A 17 -9.29 -13.94 0.55
N ILE A 18 -10.49 -13.45 0.89
CA ILE A 18 -11.14 -12.35 0.17
C ILE A 18 -10.40 -11.05 0.45
N PHE A 19 -10.05 -10.79 1.71
CA PHE A 19 -9.22 -9.65 2.07
C PHE A 19 -7.85 -9.70 1.38
N ARG A 20 -7.23 -10.88 1.31
CA ARG A 20 -5.94 -11.07 0.64
C ARG A 20 -6.01 -10.74 -0.85
N ASP A 21 -7.01 -11.25 -1.55
CA ASP A 21 -7.20 -10.97 -2.97
C ASP A 21 -7.45 -9.46 -3.21
N ALA A 22 -8.33 -8.85 -2.41
CA ALA A 22 -8.58 -7.42 -2.47
C ALA A 22 -7.33 -6.57 -2.20
N ALA A 23 -6.49 -6.97 -1.24
CA ALA A 23 -5.22 -6.31 -0.94
C ALA A 23 -4.25 -6.42 -2.12
N HIS A 24 -4.11 -7.59 -2.74
CA HIS A 24 -3.27 -7.75 -3.93
C HIS A 24 -3.80 -6.96 -5.13
N HIS A 25 -5.13 -6.92 -5.33
CA HIS A 25 -5.74 -6.09 -6.35
C HIS A 25 -5.49 -4.60 -6.11
N PHE A 26 -5.60 -4.14 -4.86
CA PHE A 26 -5.28 -2.78 -4.46
C PHE A 26 -3.82 -2.43 -4.77
N LEU A 27 -2.87 -3.28 -4.38
CA LEU A 27 -1.44 -3.06 -4.65
C LEU A 27 -1.16 -2.90 -6.15
N ARG A 28 -1.68 -3.80 -6.99
CA ARG A 28 -1.53 -3.72 -8.45
C ARG A 28 -2.16 -2.46 -9.04
N THR A 29 -3.32 -2.06 -8.53
CA THR A 29 -4.04 -0.88 -9.02
C THR A 29 -3.32 0.40 -8.62
N PHE A 30 -2.85 0.48 -7.38
CA PHE A 30 -2.06 1.61 -6.89
C PHE A 30 -0.79 1.78 -7.72
N ASP A 31 -0.03 0.71 -7.94
CA ASP A 31 1.21 0.72 -8.71
C ASP A 31 1.01 1.23 -10.15
N ARG A 32 -0.04 0.74 -10.84
CA ARG A 32 -0.41 1.23 -12.17
C ARG A 32 -0.75 2.71 -12.18
N THR A 33 -1.62 3.15 -11.25
CA THR A 33 -2.04 4.55 -11.18
C THR A 33 -0.88 5.48 -10.80
N PHE A 34 -0.03 5.05 -9.87
CA PHE A 34 1.14 5.80 -9.46
C PHE A 34 2.14 5.93 -10.62
N SER A 35 2.44 4.85 -11.34
CA SER A 35 3.34 4.85 -12.50
C SER A 35 2.90 5.81 -13.61
N GLU A 36 1.60 6.07 -13.75
CA GLU A 36 1.07 7.05 -14.70
C GLU A 36 1.15 8.48 -14.15
N MET A 37 0.80 8.67 -12.88
CA MET A 37 0.76 9.99 -12.24
C MET A 37 2.14 10.57 -11.96
N GLU A 38 3.10 9.74 -11.53
CA GLU A 38 4.47 10.15 -11.21
C GLU A 38 5.14 10.88 -12.38
N LYS A 39 4.84 10.48 -13.63
CA LYS A 39 5.40 11.08 -14.86
C LYS A 39 5.12 12.58 -14.99
N ALA A 40 4.06 13.07 -14.35
CA ALA A 40 3.64 14.47 -14.40
C ALA A 40 3.67 15.15 -13.03
N ALA A 41 3.98 14.42 -11.96
CA ALA A 41 3.99 14.94 -10.60
C ALA A 41 5.33 15.61 -10.29
N THR A 42 5.25 16.73 -9.58
CA THR A 42 6.42 17.35 -8.96
C THR A 42 6.81 16.63 -7.68
N ASP A 43 8.06 16.79 -7.24
CA ASP A 43 8.55 16.24 -5.96
C ASP A 43 7.65 16.64 -4.77
N GLY A 44 7.12 17.87 -4.78
CA GLY A 44 6.18 18.35 -3.75
C GLY A 44 4.86 17.58 -3.75
N GLU A 45 4.30 17.30 -4.92
CA GLU A 45 3.07 16.51 -5.06
C GLU A 45 3.28 15.04 -4.67
N LEU A 46 4.46 14.48 -4.94
CA LEU A 46 4.82 13.14 -4.48
C LEU A 46 4.93 13.05 -2.95
N VAL A 47 5.46 14.09 -2.31
CA VAL A 47 5.47 14.19 -0.83
C VAL A 47 4.06 14.28 -0.27
N GLU A 48 3.19 15.10 -0.86
CA GLU A 48 1.79 15.20 -0.44
C GLU A 48 1.03 13.88 -0.65
N LEU A 49 1.28 13.19 -1.76
CA LEU A 49 0.71 11.86 -2.01
C LEU A 49 1.10 10.89 -0.90
N ALA A 50 2.38 10.84 -0.51
CA ALA A 50 2.89 9.94 0.53
C ALA A 50 2.18 10.15 1.88
N ASN A 51 1.69 11.37 2.14
CA ASN A 51 0.95 11.72 3.35
C ASN A 51 -0.54 11.31 3.32
N THR A 52 -1.06 10.87 2.18
CA THR A 52 -2.46 10.42 2.06
C THR A 52 -2.71 9.10 2.80
N ARG A 53 -3.99 8.81 3.09
CA ARG A 53 -4.37 7.50 3.67
C ARG A 53 -4.10 6.35 2.69
N THR A 54 -4.27 6.57 1.40
CA THR A 54 -4.09 5.56 0.34
C THR A 54 -2.63 5.16 0.20
N ALA A 55 -1.71 6.12 0.13
CA ALA A 55 -0.27 5.82 0.05
C ALA A 55 0.24 5.12 1.31
N ARG A 56 -0.23 5.53 2.50
CA ARG A 56 0.10 4.83 3.75
C ARG A 56 -0.43 3.40 3.78
N ALA A 57 -1.61 3.15 3.21
CA ALA A 57 -2.14 1.79 3.06
C ALA A 57 -1.28 0.95 2.11
N PHE A 58 -0.83 1.53 0.99
CA PHE A 58 0.12 0.89 0.07
C PHE A 58 1.42 0.48 0.77
N MET A 59 2.03 1.40 1.51
CA MET A 59 3.24 1.09 2.30
C MET A 59 3.00 -0.01 3.34
N LEU A 60 1.86 0.00 4.02
CA LEU A 60 1.50 -1.03 4.99
C LEU A 60 1.37 -2.41 4.34
N PHE A 61 0.61 -2.50 3.24
CA PHE A 61 0.42 -3.77 2.53
C PHE A 61 1.71 -4.27 1.90
N GLY A 62 2.49 -3.39 1.26
CA GLY A 62 3.76 -3.78 0.64
C GLY A 62 4.79 -4.30 1.65
N ARG A 63 4.82 -3.77 2.88
CA ARG A 63 5.62 -4.34 3.97
C ARG A 63 5.12 -5.72 4.38
N VAL A 64 3.81 -5.90 4.56
CA VAL A 64 3.23 -7.20 4.93
C VAL A 64 3.46 -8.27 3.86
N THR A 65 3.55 -7.88 2.58
CA THR A 65 3.82 -8.80 1.47
C THR A 65 5.32 -8.97 1.17
N GLY A 66 6.22 -8.33 1.93
CA GLY A 66 7.67 -8.43 1.75
C GLY A 66 8.21 -7.69 0.51
N THR A 67 7.46 -6.72 -0.01
CA THR A 67 7.87 -5.89 -1.16
C THR A 67 8.88 -4.80 -0.76
N PHE A 68 8.84 -4.35 0.50
CA PHE A 68 9.64 -3.22 1.01
C PHE A 68 10.50 -3.57 2.24
N ASP A 69 10.66 -4.86 2.56
CA ASP A 69 11.53 -5.34 3.64
C ASP A 69 13.01 -5.35 3.23
#